data_AF-A0A950YF90-F1
#
_entry.id   AF-A0A950YF90-F1
#
_cell.length_a   1.000
_cell.length_b   1.000
_cell.length_c   1.000
_cell.angle_alpha   90.00
_cell.angle_beta   90.00
_cell.angle_gamma   90.00
#
_symmetry.space_group_name_H-M   'P 1'
#
loop_
_entity.id
_entity.type
_entity.pdbx_description
1 polymer ?
#
loop_
_entity_poly.entity_id
_entity_poly.type
_entity_poly.pdbx_seq_one_letter_code
_entity_poly.pdbx_strand_id
1 'polypeptide(L)'
;MPTDHELVTAVRRGDETAFEALFSRYRGRIHAYVSGILSDPDHAEDVTQEAFISALRRLRDTERPIAFKPWIYQIAKNACIDELRRPRRSLEVPLGQARDAAESQIDP
;
A
#
# COMPACT_ATOMS: atom_id res chain seq x y z
N MET A 1 12.80 -22.89 8.78
CA MET A 1 12.01 -21.66 8.53
C MET A 1 11.18 -21.38 9.77
N PRO A 2 11.29 -20.18 10.37
CA PRO A 2 10.46 -19.81 11.52
C PRO A 2 8.96 -19.80 11.17
N THR A 3 8.14 -20.11 12.15
CA THR A 3 6.68 -19.99 12.12
C THR A 3 6.28 -18.51 12.15
N ASP A 4 5.06 -18.20 11.69
CA ASP A 4 4.56 -16.82 11.74
C ASP A 4 4.51 -16.27 13.18
N HIS A 5 4.24 -17.12 14.16
CA HIS A 5 4.19 -16.73 15.56
C HIS A 5 5.57 -16.31 16.11
N GLU A 6 6.62 -17.07 15.76
CA GLU A 6 7.99 -16.73 16.11
C GLU A 6 8.42 -15.41 15.46
N LEU A 7 8.07 -15.22 14.18
CA LEU A 7 8.37 -13.98 13.46
C LEU A 7 7.65 -12.78 14.07
N VAL A 8 6.35 -12.90 14.38
CA VAL A 8 5.59 -11.85 15.09
C VAL A 8 6.24 -11.47 16.41
N THR A 9 6.69 -12.46 17.19
CA THR A 9 7.37 -12.24 18.46
C THR A 9 8.70 -11.52 18.28
N ALA A 10 9.47 -11.86 17.24
CA ALA A 10 10.73 -11.22 16.92
C ALA A 10 10.53 -9.76 16.43
N VAL A 11 9.56 -9.51 15.56
CA VAL A 11 9.22 -8.14 15.11
C VAL A 11 8.91 -7.21 16.27
N ARG A 12 8.17 -7.71 17.27
CA ARG A 12 7.86 -6.96 18.50
C ARG A 12 9.08 -6.61 19.34
N ARG A 13 10.15 -7.39 19.24
CA ARG A 13 11.43 -7.15 19.91
C ARG A 13 12.36 -6.25 19.10
N GLY A 14 11.90 -5.75 17.94
CA GLY A 14 12.67 -4.87 17.07
C GLY A 14 13.44 -5.58 15.96
N ASP A 15 13.21 -6.87 15.74
CA ASP A 15 13.87 -7.61 14.64
C ASP A 15 13.22 -7.25 13.29
N GLU A 16 13.95 -6.47 12.49
CA GLU A 16 13.51 -6.05 11.15
C GLU A 16 13.55 -7.20 10.13
N THR A 17 14.49 -8.13 10.28
CA THR A 17 14.62 -9.30 9.39
C THR A 17 13.43 -10.25 9.55
N ALA A 18 12.87 -10.32 10.77
CA ALA A 18 11.64 -11.07 11.01
C ALA A 18 10.43 -10.48 10.27
N PHE A 19 10.36 -9.16 10.14
CA PHE A 19 9.30 -8.51 9.37
C PHE A 19 9.50 -8.75 7.87
N GLU A 20 10.74 -8.67 7.38
CA GLU A 20 11.07 -8.99 5.99
C GLU A 20 10.65 -10.43 5.63
N ALA A 21 10.86 -11.39 6.53
CA ALA A 21 10.42 -12.77 6.34
C ALA A 21 8.89 -12.88 6.24
N LEU A 22 8.14 -12.15 7.07
CA LEU A 22 6.67 -12.08 6.97
C LEU A 22 6.22 -11.41 5.67
N PHE A 23 6.86 -10.30 5.31
CA PHE A 23 6.58 -9.56 4.09
C PHE A 23 6.78 -10.45 2.86
N SER A 24 7.97 -11.05 2.71
CA SER A 24 8.31 -11.92 1.59
C SER A 24 7.35 -13.13 1.50
N ARG A 25 6.95 -13.69 2.65
CA ARG A 25 5.98 -14.79 2.71
C ARG A 25 4.58 -14.38 2.26
N TYR A 26 4.12 -13.16 2.54
CA TYR A 26 2.72 -12.78 2.36
C TYR A 26 2.44 -11.79 1.22
N ARG A 27 3.43 -11.03 0.77
CA ARG A 27 3.27 -9.94 -0.21
C ARG A 27 2.52 -10.36 -1.45
N GLY A 28 2.96 -11.41 -2.14
CA GLY A 28 2.31 -11.84 -3.38
C GLY A 28 0.83 -12.23 -3.19
N ARG A 29 0.48 -12.81 -2.03
CA ARG A 29 -0.92 -13.19 -1.73
C ARG A 29 -1.77 -11.99 -1.37
N ILE A 30 -1.22 -11.05 -0.61
CA ILE A 30 -1.92 -9.82 -0.26
C ILE A 30 -2.10 -8.94 -1.47
N HIS A 31 -1.08 -8.79 -2.32
CA HIS A 31 -1.19 -8.08 -3.58
C HIS A 31 -2.30 -8.68 -4.45
N ALA A 32 -2.30 -9.99 -4.69
CA ALA A 32 -3.36 -10.65 -5.46
C ALA A 32 -4.77 -10.44 -4.84
N TYR A 33 -4.87 -10.46 -3.51
CA TYR A 33 -6.13 -10.19 -2.80
C TYR A 33 -6.61 -8.74 -3.01
N VAL A 34 -5.70 -7.77 -2.87
CA VAL A 34 -5.98 -6.34 -3.08
C VAL A 34 -6.35 -6.07 -4.54
N SER A 35 -5.60 -6.60 -5.51
CA SER A 35 -5.91 -6.48 -6.95
C SER A 35 -7.24 -7.11 -7.35
N GLY A 36 -7.72 -8.11 -6.58
CA GLY A 36 -9.06 -8.68 -6.79
C GLY A 36 -10.20 -7.73 -6.34
N ILE A 37 -9.89 -6.78 -5.45
CA ILE A 37 -10.85 -5.81 -4.92
C ILE A 37 -10.74 -4.47 -5.68
N LEU A 38 -9.52 -4.02 -5.93
CA LEU A 38 -9.21 -2.78 -6.62
C LEU A 38 -8.97 -3.08 -8.10
N SER A 39 -9.80 -2.54 -8.98
CA SER A 39 -9.69 -2.76 -10.44
C SER A 39 -8.54 -1.98 -11.11
N ASP A 40 -7.66 -1.36 -10.32
CA ASP A 40 -6.54 -0.53 -10.77
C ASP A 40 -5.21 -1.11 -10.23
N PRO A 41 -4.27 -1.54 -11.11
CA PRO A 41 -3.01 -2.14 -10.69
C PRO A 41 -2.09 -1.21 -9.87
N ASP A 42 -2.02 0.08 -10.21
CA ASP A 42 -1.10 1.00 -9.54
C ASP A 42 -1.59 1.29 -8.12
N HIS A 43 -2.90 1.49 -7.96
CA HIS A 43 -3.51 1.61 -6.63
C HIS A 43 -3.42 0.32 -5.82
N ALA A 44 -3.44 -0.85 -6.45
CA ALA A 44 -3.33 -2.12 -5.73
C ALA A 44 -1.95 -2.32 -5.08
N GLU A 45 -0.87 -1.89 -5.75
CA GLU A 45 0.47 -1.95 -5.19
C GLU A 45 0.62 -0.99 -4.01
N ASP A 46 0.15 0.25 -4.14
CA ASP A 46 0.17 1.25 -3.06
C ASP A 46 -0.59 0.76 -1.82
N VAL A 47 -1.82 0.27 -2.00
CA VAL A 47 -2.65 -0.27 -0.91
C VAL A 47 -2.01 -1.50 -0.27
N THR A 48 -1.34 -2.34 -1.05
CA THR A 48 -0.58 -3.47 -0.53
C THR A 48 0.55 -3.00 0.39
N GLN A 49 1.33 -2.00 -0.04
CA GLN A 49 2.41 -1.44 0.79
C GLN A 49 1.86 -0.81 2.06
N GLU A 50 0.79 -0.01 1.96
CA GLU A 50 0.14 0.61 3.12
C GLU A 50 -0.32 -0.43 4.13
N ALA A 51 -0.90 -1.55 3.67
CA ALA A 51 -1.31 -2.65 4.54
C ALA A 51 -0.13 -3.23 5.34
N PHE A 52 1.03 -3.42 4.71
CA PHE A 52 2.24 -3.90 5.40
C PHE A 52 2.85 -2.87 6.35
N ILE A 53 2.86 -1.58 5.99
CA ILE A 53 3.31 -0.49 6.88
C ILE A 53 2.41 -0.41 8.11
N SER A 54 1.09 -0.47 7.92
CA SER A 54 0.10 -0.52 9.00
C SER A 54 0.30 -1.76 9.88
N ALA A 55 0.57 -2.92 9.28
CA ALA A 55 0.88 -4.14 10.01
C ALA A 55 2.14 -3.99 10.87
N LEU A 56 3.24 -3.43 10.35
CA LEU A 56 4.46 -3.22 11.12
C LEU A 56 4.23 -2.33 12.34
N ARG A 57 3.56 -1.19 12.15
CA ARG A 57 3.21 -0.25 13.25
C ARG A 57 2.37 -0.96 14.31
N ARG A 58 1.27 -1.59 13.91
CA ARG A 58 0.32 -2.24 14.83
C ARG A 58 0.91 -3.47 15.52
N LEU A 59 1.86 -4.18 14.90
CA LEU A 59 2.58 -5.28 15.54
C LEU A 59 3.41 -4.78 16.72
N ARG A 60 4.08 -3.62 16.56
CA ARG A 60 4.91 -2.98 17.59
C ARG A 60 4.06 -2.36 18.70
N ASP A 61 2.87 -1.87 18.38
CA ASP A 61 2.00 -1.17 19.33
C ASP A 61 1.11 -2.09 20.19
N THR A 62 1.09 -3.40 19.93
CA THR A 62 0.19 -4.33 20.64
C THR A 62 0.89 -5.56 21.18
N GLU A 63 0.53 -5.94 22.40
CA GLU A 63 1.02 -7.17 23.04
C GLU A 63 0.09 -8.37 22.79
N ARG A 64 -1.13 -8.14 22.28
CA ARG A 64 -2.14 -9.20 22.11
C ARG A 64 -1.63 -10.33 21.20
N PRO A 65 -1.98 -11.60 21.45
CA PRO A 65 -1.65 -12.67 20.51
C PRO A 65 -2.22 -12.39 19.12
N ILE A 66 -1.39 -12.50 18.08
CA ILE A 66 -1.78 -12.29 16.69
C ILE A 66 -1.50 -13.56 15.88
N ALA A 67 -2.54 -14.08 15.23
CA ALA A 67 -2.39 -15.01 14.13
C ALA A 67 -2.15 -14.19 12.86
N PHE A 68 -0.90 -14.11 12.39
CA PHE A 68 -0.50 -13.13 11.37
C PHE A 68 -1.32 -13.25 10.08
N LYS A 69 -1.51 -14.47 9.56
CA LYS A 69 -2.22 -14.71 8.31
C LYS A 69 -3.62 -14.05 8.28
N PRO A 70 -4.62 -14.45 9.08
CA PRO A 70 -5.94 -13.81 9.02
C PRO A 70 -5.90 -12.32 9.36
N TRP A 71 -4.96 -11.90 10.21
CA TRP A 71 -4.81 -10.52 10.63
C TRP A 71 -4.34 -9.60 9.49
N ILE A 72 -3.35 -10.02 8.69
CA ILE A 72 -2.88 -9.21 7.55
C ILE A 72 -3.95 -9.07 6.46
N TYR A 73 -4.78 -10.10 6.23
CA TYR A 73 -5.93 -9.99 5.32
C TYR A 73 -6.98 -8.99 5.84
N GLN A 74 -7.20 -8.93 7.16
CA GLN A 74 -8.11 -7.93 7.73
C GLN A 74 -7.58 -6.51 7.55
N ILE A 75 -6.28 -6.29 7.71
CA ILE A 75 -5.65 -4.99 7.44
C ILE A 75 -5.79 -4.63 5.96
N ALA A 76 -5.44 -5.55 5.05
CA ALA A 76 -5.55 -5.33 3.61
C ALA A 76 -6.98 -5.03 3.18
N LYS A 77 -7.97 -5.74 3.73
CA LYS A 77 -9.39 -5.48 3.48
C LYS A 77 -9.79 -4.06 3.90
N ASN A 78 -9.38 -3.63 5.09
CA ASN A 78 -9.69 -2.29 5.57
C ASN A 78 -9.04 -1.22 4.67
N ALA A 79 -7.79 -1.41 4.28
CA ALA A 79 -7.10 -0.51 3.37
C ALA A 79 -7.80 -0.42 2.00
N CYS A 80 -8.30 -1.54 1.46
CA CYS A 80 -9.12 -1.51 0.23
C CYS A 80 -10.43 -0.73 0.43
N ILE A 81 -11.11 -0.89 1.56
CA ILE A 81 -12.34 -0.15 1.87
C ILE A 81 -12.07 1.35 1.95
N ASP A 82 -10.96 1.73 2.57
CA ASP A 82 -10.55 3.13 2.72
C ASP A 82 -10.21 3.74 1.34
N GLU A 83 -9.50 3.01 0.48
CA GLU A 83 -9.22 3.46 -0.90
C GLU A 83 -10.48 3.59 -1.74
N LEU A 84 -11.42 2.63 -1.66
CA LEU A 84 -12.71 2.70 -2.38
C LEU A 84 -13.61 3.86 -1.91
N ARG A 85 -13.44 4.31 -0.67
CA ARG A 85 -14.15 5.48 -0.12
C ARG A 85 -13.49 6.80 -0.49
N ARG A 86 -12.25 6.77 -0.98
CA ARG A 86 -11.52 7.97 -1.34
C ARG A 86 -12.21 8.64 -2.53
N PRO A 87 -12.58 9.93 -2.43
CA PRO A 87 -13.14 10.65 -3.56
C PRO A 87 -12.15 10.60 -4.72
N ARG A 88 -12.60 10.16 -5.90
CA ARG A 88 -11.83 10.28 -7.15
C ARG A 88 -11.60 11.77 -7.37
N ARG A 89 -10.42 12.26 -6.97
CA ARG A 89 -10.05 13.65 -7.23
C ARG A 89 -9.93 13.75 -8.74
N SER A 90 -10.87 14.48 -9.35
CA SER A 90 -10.89 14.72 -10.79
C SER A 90 -9.49 15.10 -11.26
N LEU A 91 -9.06 14.40 -12.30
CA LEU A 91 -7.83 14.53 -13.06
C LEU A 91 -7.21 15.93 -12.91
N GLU A 92 -5.99 15.99 -12.37
CA GLU A 92 -5.15 17.16 -12.55
C GLU A 92 -4.95 17.34 -14.05
N VAL A 93 -5.64 18.33 -14.63
CA VAL A 93 -5.40 18.78 -15.99
C VAL A 93 -3.94 19.26 -16.03
N PRO A 94 -3.06 18.64 -16.83
CA PRO A 94 -1.73 19.19 -17.02
C PRO A 94 -1.90 20.61 -17.56
N LEU A 95 -1.28 21.59 -16.89
CA LEU A 95 -1.16 22.96 -17.40
C LEU A 95 -0.28 22.91 -18.66
N GLY A 96 -0.91 22.57 -19.78
CA GLY A 96 -0.35 22.66 -21.11
C GLY A 96 -0.03 24.12 -21.41
N GLN A 97 1.28 24.40 -21.36
CA GLN A 97 2.01 25.53 -21.92
C GLN A 97 1.17 26.52 -22.75
N ALA A 98 0.72 27.60 -22.10
CA ALA A 98 0.26 28.81 -22.77
C ALA A 98 1.46 29.73 -23.06
N ARG A 99 2.42 29.27 -23.87
CA ARG A 99 3.45 30.13 -24.49
C ARG A 99 3.81 29.50 -25.84
N ASP A 100 3.34 30.14 -26.91
CA ASP A 100 3.98 30.25 -28.22
C ASP A 100 2.91 30.38 -29.32
N ALA A 101 2.39 31.60 -29.52
CA ALA A 101 1.80 32.07 -30.78
C ALA A 101 1.42 33.56 -30.69
N ALA A 102 2.40 34.44 -30.49
CA ALA A 102 2.19 35.88 -30.69
C ALA A 102 3.51 36.58 -31.06
N GLU A 103 4.31 35.97 -31.93
CA GLU A 103 5.40 36.67 -32.60
C GLU A 103 5.60 36.07 -33.99
N SER A 104 4.97 36.71 -34.98
CA SER A 104 5.41 36.83 -36.38
C SER A 104 4.23 36.84 -37.34
N GLN A 105 3.69 38.03 -37.60
CA GLN A 105 3.25 38.43 -38.94
C GLN A 105 3.15 39.96 -38.95
N ILE A 106 4.28 40.66 -39.16
CA ILE A 106 4.76 41.17 -40.46
C ILE A 106 3.89 42.35 -40.91
N ASP A 107 4.41 43.53 -40.57
CA ASP A 107 4.13 44.85 -41.15
C ASP A 107 4.62 44.87 -42.61
N PRO A 108 3.93 45.59 -43.49
CA PRO A 108 4.63 46.68 -44.17
C PRO A 108 3.85 48.00 -44.28
#